data_AF-A0A957MNH5-F1
#
_entry.id   AF-A0A957MNH5-F1
#
_cell.length_a   1.000
_cell.length_b   1.000
_cell.length_c   1.000
_cell.angle_alpha   90.00
_cell.angle_beta   90.00
_cell.angle_gamma   90.00
#
_symmetry.space_group_name_H-M   'P 1'
#
loop_
_entity.id
_entity.type
_entity.pdbx_description
1 polymer ?
#
loop_
_entity_poly.entity_id
_entity_poly.type
_entity_poly.pdbx_seq_one_letter_code
_entity_poly.pdbx_strand_id
1 'polypeptide(L)'
;MKRTSTSAFGVSKRQGHDASAFYKRQLYAENDAAPVPAEQAAAGDGAPLASWADRIYGQSSTAMTMVPDNSVGLAFTSPPYNVGKEYDEDLSFDAYLQLIEEVAREVYRVLVPGGRFVVNIANLGRKPYIPLHAHFYRVHMAAGFLPMGEIIWQKAKGASGNCAWGSWQSAKAPRLRDIHEYLLVFAKGSFSRPDRGESDIERDEFMAATLSIWDIPPESAKRVGHPAPFPVELAERVIHLYSYTGDVVLDPFAGSGTTCVAAASHGRHWVGFEIDPEYCARATARVAALKP
;
A
#
# COMPACT_ATOMS: atom_id res chain seq x y z
N MET A 1 27.73 -20.40 -32.31
CA MET A 1 27.51 -18.95 -32.09
C MET A 1 27.82 -18.62 -30.63
N LYS A 2 28.66 -17.60 -30.39
CA LYS A 2 29.23 -17.28 -29.06
C LYS A 2 28.17 -16.70 -28.11
N ARG A 3 28.02 -17.29 -26.91
CA ARG A 3 27.32 -16.70 -25.75
C ARG A 3 28.25 -15.65 -25.12
N THR A 4 27.84 -14.39 -25.09
CA THR A 4 28.55 -13.33 -24.36
C THR A 4 27.97 -13.15 -22.96
N SER A 5 28.86 -13.03 -21.97
CA SER A 5 28.54 -12.75 -20.57
C SER A 5 28.05 -11.32 -20.37
N THR A 6 27.32 -11.09 -19.28
CA THR A 6 26.79 -9.78 -18.86
C THR A 6 27.85 -8.68 -18.95
N SER A 7 27.59 -7.67 -19.78
CA SER A 7 28.41 -6.48 -19.92
C SER A 7 28.33 -5.62 -18.67
N ALA A 8 29.49 -5.21 -18.16
CA ALA A 8 29.58 -4.10 -17.22
C ALA A 8 29.13 -2.82 -17.93
N PHE A 9 28.04 -2.21 -17.45
CA PHE A 9 27.52 -0.91 -17.87
C PHE A 9 26.81 -0.80 -19.24
N GLY A 10 25.55 -0.36 -19.16
CA GLY A 10 24.85 0.44 -20.19
C GLY A 10 24.60 -0.23 -21.53
N VAL A 11 23.44 -0.89 -21.70
CA VAL A 11 22.96 -1.32 -23.02
C VAL A 11 21.72 -0.53 -23.41
N SER A 12 21.86 0.29 -24.45
CA SER A 12 20.76 0.96 -25.15
C SER A 12 20.11 0.02 -26.18
N LYS A 13 19.18 -0.82 -25.74
CA LYS A 13 18.06 -1.44 -26.49
C LYS A 13 17.52 -2.64 -25.69
N ARG A 14 16.20 -2.80 -25.60
CA ARG A 14 15.53 -3.95 -24.95
C ARG A 14 15.94 -5.25 -25.65
N GLN A 15 16.98 -5.90 -25.14
CA GLN A 15 17.20 -7.34 -25.27
C GLN A 15 16.77 -7.96 -23.93
N GLY A 16 15.96 -9.02 -23.96
CA GLY A 16 15.62 -9.75 -22.74
C GLY A 16 16.90 -10.39 -22.19
N HIS A 17 17.40 -9.86 -21.07
CA HIS A 17 18.55 -10.44 -20.39
C HIS A 17 18.08 -11.58 -19.47
N ASP A 18 18.67 -12.77 -19.62
CA ASP A 18 18.47 -13.87 -18.68
C ASP A 18 19.15 -13.51 -17.33
N ALA A 19 18.32 -13.11 -16.37
CA ALA A 19 18.77 -12.73 -15.03
C ALA A 19 18.98 -13.94 -14.10
N SER A 20 18.81 -15.19 -14.57
CA SER A 20 18.88 -16.39 -13.72
C SER A 20 20.18 -16.50 -12.92
N ALA A 21 21.32 -16.11 -13.51
CA ALA A 21 22.61 -16.15 -12.83
C ALA A 21 22.72 -15.12 -11.68
N PHE A 22 21.98 -14.01 -11.75
CA PHE A 22 21.96 -12.98 -10.72
C PHE A 22 21.14 -13.46 -9.50
N TYR A 23 19.94 -14.02 -9.75
CA TYR A 23 19.07 -14.56 -8.70
C TYR A 23 19.55 -15.89 -8.10
N LYS A 24 20.51 -16.59 -8.72
CA LYS A 24 21.16 -17.80 -8.16
C LYS A 24 22.31 -17.49 -7.18
N ARG A 25 22.61 -16.22 -6.91
CA ARG A 25 23.66 -15.84 -5.96
C ARG A 25 23.22 -16.14 -4.52
N GLN A 26 24.17 -16.44 -3.63
CA GLN A 26 23.88 -16.82 -2.24
C GLN A 26 23.04 -15.80 -1.48
N LEU A 27 23.23 -14.50 -1.77
CA LEU A 27 22.39 -13.43 -1.22
C LEU A 27 20.89 -13.67 -1.42
N TYR A 28 20.47 -14.32 -2.51
CA TYR A 28 19.07 -14.64 -2.81
C TYR A 28 18.68 -16.06 -2.40
N ALA A 29 19.64 -16.95 -2.17
CA ALA A 29 19.39 -18.32 -1.75
C ALA A 29 19.17 -18.44 -0.22
N GLU A 30 19.77 -17.55 0.56
CA GLU A 30 19.68 -17.51 2.02
C GLU A 30 18.72 -16.42 2.54
N ASN A 31 18.08 -15.67 1.62
CA ASN A 31 17.04 -14.73 1.98
C ASN A 31 15.70 -15.48 1.97
N ASP A 32 15.03 -15.58 3.12
CA ASP A 32 13.75 -16.30 3.33
C ASP A 32 12.58 -15.82 2.45
N ALA A 33 12.82 -14.86 1.56
CA ALA A 33 11.89 -14.36 0.54
C ALA A 33 11.81 -15.26 -0.71
N ALA A 34 12.24 -16.52 -0.65
CA ALA A 34 12.04 -17.45 -1.76
C ALA A 34 10.53 -17.55 -2.04
N PRO A 35 10.07 -17.27 -3.28
CA PRO A 35 8.65 -17.33 -3.59
C PRO A 35 8.13 -18.72 -3.30
N VAL A 36 7.20 -18.82 -2.34
CA VAL A 36 6.41 -20.03 -2.15
C VAL A 36 5.71 -20.28 -3.50
N PRO A 37 5.85 -21.46 -4.11
CA PRO A 37 5.18 -21.77 -5.35
C PRO A 37 3.71 -21.39 -5.20
N ALA A 38 3.21 -20.50 -6.08
CA ALA A 38 1.83 -20.10 -6.05
C ALA A 38 0.98 -21.38 -6.18
N GLU A 39 0.38 -21.83 -5.07
CA GLU A 39 -0.73 -22.75 -5.18
C GLU A 39 -1.74 -22.05 -6.10
N GLN A 40 -2.19 -22.78 -7.12
CA GLN A 40 -3.33 -22.37 -7.92
C GLN A 40 -4.55 -22.46 -6.99
N ALA A 41 -4.70 -21.48 -6.10
CA ALA A 41 -5.92 -21.30 -5.36
C ALA A 41 -6.99 -20.99 -6.39
N ALA A 42 -7.96 -21.88 -6.53
CA ALA A 42 -9.12 -21.66 -7.36
C ALA A 42 -9.74 -20.30 -6.99
N ALA A 43 -10.19 -19.54 -7.99
CA ALA A 43 -10.98 -18.33 -7.75
C ALA A 43 -12.09 -18.68 -6.77
N GLY A 44 -12.15 -17.97 -5.64
CA GLY A 44 -13.10 -18.27 -4.57
C GLY A 44 -14.53 -18.29 -5.12
N ASP A 45 -15.35 -19.21 -4.59
CA ASP A 45 -16.73 -19.40 -5.01
C ASP A 45 -17.54 -18.10 -4.94
N GLY A 46 -17.72 -17.43 -6.09
CA GLY A 46 -19.01 -17.05 -6.66
C GLY A 46 -19.99 -16.16 -5.88
N ALA A 47 -19.60 -15.55 -4.75
CA ALA A 47 -20.48 -14.59 -4.08
C ALA A 47 -20.67 -13.35 -4.98
N PRO A 48 -21.92 -12.98 -5.34
CA PRO A 48 -22.16 -11.82 -6.18
C PRO A 48 -21.54 -10.56 -5.56
N LEU A 49 -20.83 -9.73 -6.35
CA LEU A 49 -20.19 -8.51 -5.84
C LEU A 49 -21.13 -7.67 -4.98
N ALA A 50 -22.39 -7.54 -5.39
CA ALA A 50 -23.41 -6.78 -4.65
C ALA A 50 -23.70 -7.30 -3.23
N SER A 51 -23.30 -8.51 -2.86
CA SER A 51 -23.48 -9.03 -1.50
C SER A 51 -22.41 -8.55 -0.52
N TRP A 52 -21.23 -8.10 -1.01
CA TRP A 52 -20.08 -7.81 -0.14
C TRP A 52 -19.24 -6.58 -0.52
N ALA A 53 -19.25 -6.17 -1.79
CA ALA A 53 -18.54 -4.98 -2.27
C ALA A 53 -19.42 -3.71 -2.23
N ASP A 54 -18.80 -2.61 -2.62
CA ASP A 54 -19.30 -1.24 -2.73
C ASP A 54 -19.92 -0.71 -1.43
N ARG A 55 -19.24 -0.99 -0.31
CA ARG A 55 -19.70 -0.59 1.03
C ARG A 55 -18.57 -0.42 2.03
N ILE A 56 -18.89 0.34 3.08
CA ILE A 56 -18.10 0.39 4.30
C ILE A 56 -18.69 -0.57 5.33
N TYR A 57 -17.86 -1.44 5.87
CA TYR A 57 -18.17 -2.26 7.03
C TYR A 57 -17.75 -1.52 8.30
N GLY A 58 -18.71 -1.25 9.18
CA GLY A 58 -18.53 -0.60 10.47
C GLY A 58 -17.90 -1.51 11.54
N GLN A 59 -16.81 -2.20 11.20
CA GLN A 59 -16.13 -3.16 12.08
C GLN A 59 -14.63 -3.22 11.78
N SER A 60 -13.88 -3.86 12.68
CA SER A 60 -12.46 -4.14 12.48
C SER A 60 -12.21 -5.03 11.26
N SER A 61 -11.13 -4.72 10.54
CA SER A 61 -10.57 -5.52 9.45
C SER A 61 -9.77 -6.74 9.92
N THR A 62 -9.63 -6.96 11.24
CA THR A 62 -9.01 -8.20 11.78
C THR A 62 -9.85 -9.45 11.53
N ALA A 63 -11.11 -9.29 11.09
CA ALA A 63 -11.97 -10.39 10.63
C ALA A 63 -12.87 -9.91 9.47
N MET A 64 -12.50 -10.25 8.24
CA MET A 64 -13.20 -9.93 7.00
C MET A 64 -14.03 -11.12 6.48
N THR A 65 -14.77 -11.80 7.35
CA THR A 65 -15.50 -13.06 7.02
C THR A 65 -16.54 -12.94 5.90
N MET A 66 -16.99 -11.72 5.63
CA MET A 66 -17.92 -11.37 4.56
C MET A 66 -17.25 -11.18 3.20
N VAL A 67 -15.92 -11.02 3.16
CA VAL A 67 -15.14 -10.86 1.93
C VAL A 67 -14.60 -12.25 1.52
N PRO A 68 -14.93 -12.75 0.32
CA PRO A 68 -14.46 -14.05 -0.13
C PRO A 68 -12.94 -14.11 -0.29
N ASP A 69 -12.36 -15.30 -0.13
CA ASP A 69 -10.95 -15.56 -0.45
C ASP A 69 -10.66 -15.23 -1.92
N ASN A 70 -9.46 -14.70 -2.20
CA ASN A 70 -9.00 -14.43 -3.57
C ASN A 70 -10.00 -13.63 -4.43
N SER A 71 -10.60 -12.57 -3.87
CA SER A 71 -11.63 -11.75 -4.52
C SER A 71 -11.26 -10.27 -4.69
N VAL A 72 -10.18 -9.82 -4.04
CA VAL A 72 -9.71 -8.43 -4.07
C VAL A 72 -8.48 -8.30 -4.98
N GLY A 73 -8.49 -7.37 -5.93
CA GLY A 73 -7.38 -7.15 -6.87
C GLY A 73 -6.23 -6.35 -6.26
N LEU A 74 -6.57 -5.36 -5.43
CA LEU A 74 -5.65 -4.43 -4.79
C LEU A 74 -6.14 -4.08 -3.38
N ALA A 75 -5.24 -4.05 -2.41
CA ALA A 75 -5.47 -3.38 -1.14
C ALA A 75 -4.59 -2.14 -1.06
N PHE A 76 -5.15 -0.99 -0.66
CA PHE A 76 -4.40 0.23 -0.40
C PHE A 76 -4.94 0.92 0.85
N THR A 77 -4.04 1.29 1.76
CA THR A 77 -4.44 1.85 3.05
C THR A 77 -3.36 2.71 3.69
N SER A 78 -3.74 3.39 4.76
CA SER A 78 -2.85 4.07 5.70
C SER A 78 -3.33 3.74 7.11
N PRO A 79 -2.71 2.79 7.83
CA PRO A 79 -3.17 2.38 9.15
C PRO A 79 -3.05 3.53 10.16
N PRO A 80 -3.79 3.47 11.28
CA PRO A 80 -3.58 4.38 12.40
C PRO A 80 -2.14 4.27 12.89
N TYR A 81 -1.56 5.39 13.34
CA TYR A 81 -0.16 5.43 13.77
C TYR A 81 0.01 5.22 15.28
N ASN A 82 -1.08 5.03 16.02
CA ASN A 82 -1.05 4.77 17.47
C ASN A 82 -0.26 5.86 18.22
N VAL A 83 -0.39 7.12 17.78
CA VAL A 83 0.36 8.28 18.29
C VAL A 83 -0.52 9.25 19.10
N GLY A 84 -1.65 8.76 19.61
CA GLY A 84 -2.52 9.54 20.49
C GLY A 84 -3.18 10.75 19.81
N LYS A 85 -3.46 10.67 18.50
CA LYS A 85 -4.52 11.52 17.93
C LYS A 85 -5.85 11.09 18.56
N GLU A 86 -6.85 11.96 18.62
CA GLU A 86 -8.14 11.75 19.33
C GLU A 86 -8.91 10.44 18.99
N TYR A 87 -8.45 9.67 17.99
CA TYR A 87 -9.03 8.41 17.49
C TYR A 87 -8.10 7.19 17.62
N ASP A 88 -6.85 7.35 18.08
CA ASP A 88 -5.92 6.24 18.27
C ASP A 88 -6.12 5.62 19.67
N GLU A 89 -6.29 4.30 19.74
CA GLU A 89 -6.16 3.57 21.01
C GLU A 89 -4.72 3.72 21.57
N ASP A 90 -4.54 3.65 22.89
CA ASP A 90 -3.20 3.70 23.52
C ASP A 90 -2.57 2.29 23.55
N LEU A 91 -2.35 1.70 22.38
CA LEU A 91 -1.77 0.36 22.29
C LEU A 91 -0.28 0.38 22.62
N SER A 92 0.21 -0.71 23.21
CA SER A 92 1.66 -0.96 23.24
C SER A 92 2.19 -1.18 21.83
N PHE A 93 3.48 -0.97 21.62
CA PHE A 93 4.10 -1.20 20.31
C PHE A 93 3.89 -2.62 19.79
N ASP A 94 3.97 -3.62 20.68
CA ASP A 94 3.75 -5.02 20.32
C ASP A 94 2.28 -5.31 19.99
N ALA A 95 1.33 -4.75 20.76
CA ALA A 95 -0.10 -4.86 20.47
C ALA A 95 -0.46 -4.20 19.13
N TYR A 96 0.15 -3.06 18.82
CA TYR A 96 0.00 -2.41 17.53
C TYR A 96 0.52 -3.29 16.37
N LEU A 97 1.73 -3.86 16.50
CA LEU A 97 2.26 -4.74 15.46
C LEU A 97 1.43 -6.02 15.31
N GLN A 98 0.85 -6.54 16.40
CA GLN A 98 -0.07 -7.67 16.35
C GLN A 98 -1.35 -7.32 15.58
N LEU A 99 -1.95 -6.15 15.83
CA LEU A 99 -3.10 -5.66 15.04
C LEU A 99 -2.76 -5.61 13.54
N ILE A 100 -1.60 -5.04 13.19
CA ILE A 100 -1.15 -4.97 11.80
C ILE A 100 -0.95 -6.38 11.21
N GLU A 101 -0.44 -7.33 11.99
CA GLU A 101 -0.28 -8.72 11.55
C GLU A 101 -1.63 -9.40 11.28
N GLU A 102 -2.59 -9.26 12.18
CA GLU A 102 -3.94 -9.83 12.05
C GLU A 102 -4.65 -9.29 10.80
N VAL A 103 -4.58 -7.97 10.58
CA VAL A 103 -5.12 -7.34 9.36
C VAL A 103 -4.36 -7.81 8.11
N ALA A 104 -3.03 -7.89 8.16
CA ALA A 104 -2.24 -8.37 7.03
C ALA A 104 -2.61 -9.81 6.64
N ARG A 105 -2.92 -10.68 7.60
CA ARG A 105 -3.39 -12.06 7.34
C ARG A 105 -4.73 -12.08 6.62
N GLU A 106 -5.68 -11.25 7.02
CA GLU A 106 -6.97 -11.14 6.33
C GLU A 106 -6.82 -10.55 4.93
N VAL A 107 -6.01 -9.50 4.77
CA VAL A 107 -5.69 -8.94 3.44
C VAL A 107 -5.03 -10.00 2.55
N TYR A 108 -4.09 -10.78 3.10
CA TYR A 108 -3.47 -11.88 2.37
C TYR A 108 -4.51 -12.91 1.93
N ARG A 109 -5.46 -13.30 2.79
CA ARG A 109 -6.53 -14.26 2.45
C ARG A 109 -7.39 -13.75 1.29
N VAL A 110 -7.87 -12.51 1.35
CA VAL A 110 -8.83 -11.98 0.37
C VAL A 110 -8.20 -11.51 -0.94
N LEU A 111 -6.91 -11.17 -0.97
CA LEU A 111 -6.22 -10.77 -2.20
C LEU A 111 -6.16 -11.93 -3.22
N VAL A 112 -6.34 -11.62 -4.49
CA VAL A 112 -6.09 -12.57 -5.59
C VAL A 112 -4.60 -12.94 -5.64
N PRO A 113 -4.24 -14.13 -6.17
CA PRO A 113 -2.84 -14.46 -6.44
C PRO A 113 -2.17 -13.40 -7.33
N GLY A 114 -1.00 -12.91 -6.91
CA GLY A 114 -0.30 -11.80 -7.56
C GLY A 114 -0.94 -10.42 -7.35
N GLY A 115 -2.05 -10.33 -6.62
CA GLY A 115 -2.66 -9.09 -6.16
C GLY A 115 -1.74 -8.31 -5.23
N ARG A 116 -1.94 -6.99 -5.15
CA ARG A 116 -0.99 -6.07 -4.51
C ARG A 116 -1.56 -5.56 -3.21
N PHE A 117 -0.69 -5.40 -2.22
CA PHE A 117 -1.00 -4.66 -1.02
C PHE A 117 -0.04 -3.49 -0.91
N VAL A 118 -0.58 -2.28 -0.91
CA VAL A 118 0.18 -1.04 -0.74
C VAL A 118 -0.17 -0.43 0.60
N VAL A 119 0.84 -0.10 1.41
CA VAL A 119 0.64 0.46 2.75
C VAL A 119 1.36 1.79 2.86
N ASN A 120 0.61 2.87 3.02
CA ASN A 120 1.15 4.20 3.29
C ASN A 120 1.49 4.35 4.78
N ILE A 121 2.75 4.63 5.09
CA ILE A 121 3.23 4.80 6.47
C ILE A 121 4.29 5.90 6.61
N ALA A 122 4.32 6.56 7.77
CA ALA A 122 5.44 7.35 8.25
C ALA A 122 6.28 6.58 9.27
N ASN A 123 7.56 6.92 9.37
CA ASN A 123 8.35 6.55 10.55
C ASN A 123 7.98 7.45 11.74
N LEU A 124 8.10 6.91 12.94
CA LEU A 124 7.61 7.55 14.16
C LEU A 124 8.75 8.05 15.04
N GLY A 125 8.46 9.09 15.82
CA GLY A 125 9.38 9.61 16.80
C GLY A 125 10.62 10.29 16.21
N ARG A 126 11.42 10.88 17.10
CA ARG A 126 12.71 11.50 16.78
C ARG A 126 13.80 11.16 17.80
N LYS A 127 13.39 10.72 18.99
CA LYS A 127 14.24 10.30 20.12
C LYS A 127 13.43 9.38 21.06
N PRO A 128 13.39 8.07 20.83
CA PRO A 128 14.02 7.35 19.72
C PRO A 128 13.32 7.61 18.37
N TYR A 129 14.05 7.38 17.27
CA TYR A 129 13.45 7.24 15.95
C TYR A 129 13.03 5.79 15.77
N ILE A 130 11.80 5.57 15.33
CA ILE A 130 11.20 4.26 15.15
C ILE A 130 11.06 4.04 13.64
N PRO A 131 11.87 3.14 13.04
CA PRO A 131 11.81 2.82 11.62
C PRO A 131 10.61 1.91 11.34
N LEU A 132 9.40 2.46 11.47
CA LEU A 132 8.15 1.69 11.40
C LEU A 132 8.04 0.89 10.10
N HIS A 133 8.52 1.44 8.98
CA HIS A 133 8.60 0.72 7.70
C HIS A 133 9.31 -0.64 7.77
N ALA A 134 10.42 -0.75 8.51
CA ALA A 134 11.14 -2.01 8.67
C ALA A 134 10.32 -3.04 9.47
N HIS A 135 9.59 -2.59 10.50
CA HIS A 135 8.69 -3.44 11.26
C HIS A 135 7.51 -3.93 10.40
N PHE A 136 6.98 -3.06 9.54
CA PHE A 136 5.93 -3.42 8.59
C PHE A 136 6.41 -4.48 7.60
N TYR A 137 7.60 -4.32 6.99
CA TYR A 137 8.17 -5.37 6.14
C TYR A 137 8.22 -6.72 6.84
N ARG A 138 8.73 -6.76 8.08
CA ARG A 138 8.81 -7.99 8.88
C ARG A 138 7.43 -8.63 9.09
N VAL A 139 6.44 -7.83 9.51
CA VAL A 139 5.08 -8.31 9.79
C VAL A 139 4.40 -8.84 8.53
N HIS A 140 4.47 -8.11 7.42
CA HIS A 140 3.80 -8.50 6.18
C HIS A 140 4.48 -9.73 5.54
N MET A 141 5.81 -9.82 5.59
CA MET A 141 6.53 -11.02 5.14
C MET A 141 6.19 -12.24 5.99
N ALA A 142 6.04 -12.08 7.31
CA ALA A 142 5.58 -13.15 8.19
C ALA A 142 4.13 -13.61 7.89
N ALA A 143 3.29 -12.71 7.37
CA ALA A 143 1.96 -13.04 6.86
C ALA A 143 1.97 -13.70 5.45
N GLY A 144 3.14 -13.81 4.81
CA GLY A 144 3.33 -14.49 3.52
C GLY A 144 3.52 -13.56 2.31
N PHE A 145 3.52 -12.24 2.51
CA PHE A 145 3.71 -11.30 1.41
C PHE A 145 5.14 -11.27 0.87
N LEU A 146 5.25 -11.10 -0.45
CA LEU A 146 6.52 -10.85 -1.14
C LEU A 146 6.77 -9.32 -1.24
N PRO A 147 7.92 -8.80 -0.78
CA PRO A 147 8.24 -7.39 -0.93
C PRO A 147 8.58 -7.05 -2.39
N MET A 148 7.86 -6.10 -2.97
CA MET A 148 8.10 -5.61 -4.34
C MET A 148 9.00 -4.37 -4.40
N GLY A 149 9.10 -3.66 -3.28
CA GLY A 149 9.83 -2.41 -3.16
C GLY A 149 9.06 -1.40 -2.33
N GLU A 150 9.51 -0.15 -2.39
CA GLU A 150 8.88 0.99 -1.72
C GLU A 150 8.91 2.21 -2.63
N ILE A 151 7.87 3.04 -2.49
CA ILE A 151 7.79 4.35 -3.13
C ILE A 151 7.88 5.41 -2.05
N ILE A 152 8.72 6.41 -2.28
CA ILE A 152 8.84 7.58 -1.40
C ILE A 152 7.82 8.62 -1.86
N TRP A 153 6.76 8.80 -1.08
CA TRP A 153 5.81 9.88 -1.29
C TRP A 153 6.36 11.16 -0.66
N GLN A 154 6.90 12.04 -1.50
CA GLN A 154 7.41 13.34 -1.13
C GLN A 154 6.25 14.32 -0.95
N LYS A 155 5.99 14.75 0.30
CA LYS A 155 4.87 15.64 0.65
C LYS A 155 5.23 17.12 0.53
N ALA A 156 6.51 17.46 0.62
CA ALA A 156 6.98 18.84 0.59
C ALA A 156 8.38 18.92 -0.02
N LYS A 157 8.71 20.04 -0.67
CA LYS A 157 10.06 20.33 -1.18
C LYS A 157 10.76 21.37 -0.31
N GLY A 158 12.03 21.11 0.00
CA GLY A 158 12.93 22.11 0.61
C GLY A 158 12.71 22.37 2.10
N ALA A 159 13.03 23.59 2.54
CA ALA A 159 13.03 23.99 3.95
C ALA A 159 11.68 24.53 4.45
N SER A 160 10.62 24.46 3.65
CA SER A 160 9.30 24.93 4.04
C SER A 160 8.66 23.99 5.05
N GLY A 161 8.67 24.38 6.32
CA GLY A 161 7.61 24.00 7.26
C GLY A 161 8.04 23.26 8.53
N ASN A 162 9.27 22.79 8.65
CA ASN A 162 9.69 22.08 9.87
C ASN A 162 11.00 22.63 10.44
N CYS A 163 10.90 23.31 11.59
CA CYS A 163 12.02 23.83 12.36
C CYS A 163 12.58 22.81 13.37
N ALA A 164 12.23 21.53 13.25
CA ALA A 164 12.74 20.45 14.09
C ALA A 164 14.19 20.04 13.74
N TRP A 165 15.11 21.02 13.69
CA TRP A 165 16.53 20.83 13.35
C TRP A 165 17.32 20.11 14.44
N GLY A 166 16.78 20.04 15.66
CA GLY A 166 17.57 19.69 16.84
C GLY A 166 18.52 20.84 17.21
N SER A 167 19.80 20.54 17.46
CA SER A 167 20.81 21.58 17.71
C SER A 167 21.14 22.30 16.40
N TRP A 168 20.63 23.52 16.25
CA TRP A 168 20.83 24.36 15.08
C TRP A 168 22.33 24.58 14.80
N GLN A 169 22.75 24.33 13.55
CA GLN A 169 24.15 24.47 13.09
C GLN A 169 25.18 23.81 14.02
N SER A 170 24.80 22.70 14.67
CA SER A 170 25.65 22.00 15.61
C SER A 170 25.52 20.49 15.47
N ALA A 171 26.67 19.80 15.49
CA ALA A 171 26.72 18.34 15.51
C ALA A 171 26.23 17.72 16.84
N LYS A 172 25.92 18.55 17.86
CA LYS A 172 25.50 18.08 19.19
C LYS A 172 24.27 17.18 19.15
N ALA A 173 23.27 17.53 18.35
CA ALA A 173 22.06 16.74 18.16
C ALA A 173 21.24 17.22 16.94
N PRO A 174 21.80 17.22 15.71
CA PRO A 174 21.00 17.52 14.53
C PRO A 174 19.92 16.44 14.35
N ARG A 175 18.77 16.81 13.79
CA ARG A 175 17.66 15.88 13.54
C ARG A 175 17.24 15.91 12.08
N LEU A 176 16.89 14.73 11.56
CA LEU A 176 16.28 14.59 10.24
C LEU A 176 14.90 15.24 10.24
N ARG A 177 14.55 15.86 9.11
CA ARG A 177 13.24 16.43 8.87
C ARG A 177 12.55 15.55 7.86
N ASP A 178 11.75 14.61 8.35
CA ASP A 178 10.96 13.75 7.47
C ASP A 178 9.95 14.62 6.71
N ILE A 179 10.07 14.59 5.39
CA ILE A 179 9.25 15.34 4.43
C ILE A 179 8.52 14.39 3.48
N HIS A 180 8.56 13.10 3.81
CA HIS A 180 8.01 12.02 3.01
C HIS A 180 7.30 10.98 3.89
N GLU A 181 6.52 10.16 3.22
CA GLU A 181 5.99 8.89 3.72
C GLU A 181 6.43 7.77 2.77
N TYR A 182 6.28 6.52 3.22
CA TYR A 182 6.59 5.33 2.44
C TYR A 182 5.29 4.70 1.97
N LEU A 183 5.21 4.35 0.69
CA LEU A 183 4.26 3.35 0.22
C LEU A 183 5.03 2.03 0.10
N LEU A 184 4.80 1.13 1.05
CA LEU A 184 5.37 -0.21 0.99
C LEU A 184 4.55 -1.03 0.01
N VAL A 185 5.20 -1.67 -0.97
CA VAL A 185 4.51 -2.45 -2.00
C VAL A 185 4.80 -3.94 -1.80
N PHE A 186 3.73 -4.71 -1.66
CA PHE A 186 3.75 -6.15 -1.44
C PHE A 186 2.92 -6.88 -2.50
N ALA A 187 3.24 -8.15 -2.75
CA ALA A 187 2.45 -9.05 -3.59
C ALA A 187 2.13 -10.37 -2.89
N LYS A 188 0.96 -10.94 -3.19
CA LYS A 188 0.54 -12.27 -2.70
C LYS A 188 1.09 -13.37 -3.59
N GLY A 189 1.98 -14.22 -3.06
CA GLY A 189 2.44 -15.47 -3.68
C GLY A 189 3.30 -15.36 -4.96
N SER A 190 3.05 -14.39 -5.83
CA SER A 190 3.81 -14.15 -7.06
C SER A 190 3.97 -12.65 -7.32
N PHE A 191 5.09 -12.25 -7.92
CA PHE A 191 5.32 -10.86 -8.35
C PHE A 191 4.44 -10.44 -9.55
N SER A 192 3.82 -11.40 -10.24
CA SER A 192 2.94 -11.17 -11.38
C SER A 192 1.55 -11.75 -11.13
N ARG A 193 0.53 -11.07 -11.66
CA ARG A 193 -0.84 -11.58 -11.72
C ARG A 193 -0.98 -12.66 -12.79
N PRO A 194 -1.54 -13.85 -12.48
CA PRO A 194 -1.79 -14.90 -13.46
C PRO A 194 -3.07 -14.65 -14.27
N ASP A 195 -3.98 -13.84 -13.74
CA ASP A 195 -5.24 -13.44 -14.36
C ASP A 195 -5.06 -12.28 -15.35
N ARG A 196 -6.06 -12.10 -16.22
CA ARG A 196 -6.11 -11.05 -17.23
C ARG A 196 -7.22 -10.07 -16.88
N GLY A 197 -6.95 -8.79 -17.08
CA GLY A 197 -7.94 -7.72 -17.01
C GLY A 197 -7.55 -6.57 -17.92
N GLU A 198 -8.36 -5.52 -17.90
CA GLU A 198 -8.13 -4.31 -18.68
C GLU A 198 -7.45 -3.26 -17.80
N SER A 199 -6.35 -2.69 -18.31
CA SER A 199 -5.64 -1.59 -17.66
C SER A 199 -6.00 -0.29 -18.39
N ASP A 200 -6.24 0.76 -17.62
CA ASP A 200 -6.64 2.09 -18.11
C ASP A 200 -5.56 3.16 -17.87
N ILE A 201 -4.36 2.76 -17.44
CA ILE A 201 -3.24 3.67 -17.22
C ILE A 201 -2.60 4.09 -18.56
N GLU A 202 -2.48 5.40 -18.76
CA GLU A 202 -1.85 5.95 -19.96
C GLU A 202 -0.33 5.78 -19.93
N ARG A 203 0.30 5.79 -21.11
CA ARG A 203 1.74 5.52 -21.24
C ARG A 203 2.62 6.41 -20.36
N ASP A 204 2.40 7.72 -20.39
CA ASP A 204 3.25 8.68 -19.67
C ASP A 204 2.99 8.61 -18.16
N GLU A 205 1.74 8.35 -17.77
CA GLU A 205 1.37 8.09 -16.39
C GLU A 205 2.05 6.82 -15.86
N PHE A 206 2.05 5.73 -16.64
CA PHE A 206 2.74 4.50 -16.28
C PHE A 206 4.24 4.72 -16.07
N MET A 207 4.88 5.47 -16.97
CA MET A 207 6.30 5.80 -16.84
C MET A 207 6.58 6.63 -15.58
N ALA A 208 5.69 7.56 -15.21
CA ALA A 208 5.83 8.35 -13.99
C ALA A 208 5.54 7.52 -12.72
N ALA A 209 4.48 6.70 -12.73
CA ALA A 209 4.06 5.89 -11.61
C ALA A 209 5.06 4.77 -11.27
N THR A 210 5.83 4.30 -12.25
CA THR A 210 6.90 3.31 -12.03
C THR A 210 8.20 3.88 -11.43
N LEU A 211 8.28 5.20 -11.19
CA LEU A 211 9.38 5.80 -10.45
C LEU A 211 9.21 5.60 -8.94
N SER A 212 10.32 5.44 -8.23
CA SER A 212 10.32 5.20 -6.78
C SER A 212 10.14 6.47 -5.92
N ILE A 213 9.96 7.63 -6.53
CA ILE A 213 9.72 8.90 -5.83
C ILE A 213 8.53 9.59 -6.47
N TRP A 214 7.47 9.81 -5.70
CA TRP A 214 6.27 10.52 -6.14
C TRP A 214 6.15 11.84 -5.41
N ASP A 215 6.04 12.91 -6.19
CA ASP A 215 5.85 14.27 -5.69
C ASP A 215 4.38 14.64 -5.86
N ILE A 216 3.62 14.47 -4.77
CA ILE A 216 2.18 14.73 -4.71
C ILE A 216 1.93 15.59 -3.47
N PRO A 217 1.35 16.80 -3.59
CA PRO A 217 1.04 17.62 -2.43
C PRO A 217 0.04 16.93 -1.48
N PRO A 218 0.16 17.10 -0.15
CA PRO A 218 -0.79 16.54 0.80
C PRO A 218 -2.14 17.24 0.72
N GLU A 219 -3.19 16.52 1.11
CA GLU A 219 -4.54 17.09 1.25
C GLU A 219 -4.67 18.00 2.48
N SER A 220 -5.59 18.96 2.40
CA SER A 220 -5.90 19.82 3.55
C SER A 220 -6.81 19.09 4.53
N ALA A 221 -6.27 18.73 5.71
CA ALA A 221 -7.02 18.11 6.81
C ALA A 221 -8.30 18.88 7.19
N LYS A 222 -8.28 20.22 7.09
CA LYS A 222 -9.45 21.09 7.34
C LYS A 222 -10.52 20.97 6.26
N ARG A 223 -10.14 20.85 4.99
CA ARG A 223 -11.07 20.66 3.86
C ARG A 223 -11.72 19.29 3.89
N VAL A 224 -10.93 18.27 4.22
CA VAL A 224 -11.35 16.87 4.28
C VAL A 224 -11.90 16.53 5.67
N GLY A 225 -11.96 17.47 6.62
CA GLY A 225 -12.39 17.30 8.02
C GLY A 225 -11.89 16.04 8.73
N HIS A 226 -10.76 15.49 8.30
CA HIS A 226 -10.15 14.28 8.83
C HIS A 226 -8.73 14.68 9.23
N PRO A 227 -8.23 14.26 10.39
CA PRO A 227 -6.95 14.75 10.92
C PRO A 227 -5.72 14.28 10.11
N ALA A 228 -5.86 13.26 9.26
CA ALA A 228 -4.72 12.68 8.51
C ALA A 228 -5.05 11.95 7.18
N PRO A 229 -5.82 12.51 6.23
CA PRO A 229 -6.05 11.83 4.95
C PRO A 229 -4.86 12.02 4.00
N PHE A 230 -4.42 10.95 3.35
CA PHE A 230 -3.61 11.08 2.13
C PHE A 230 -4.49 11.59 0.96
N PRO A 231 -3.91 12.18 -0.09
CA PRO A 231 -4.66 12.74 -1.21
C PRO A 231 -5.31 11.67 -2.08
N VAL A 232 -6.48 11.99 -2.65
CA VAL A 232 -7.16 11.12 -3.63
C VAL A 232 -6.23 10.81 -4.81
N GLU A 233 -5.47 11.80 -5.30
CA GLU A 233 -4.47 11.62 -6.36
C GLU A 233 -3.44 10.51 -6.05
N LEU A 234 -3.04 10.36 -4.79
CA LEU A 234 -2.12 9.28 -4.39
C LEU A 234 -2.79 7.91 -4.54
N ALA A 235 -4.04 7.78 -4.12
CA ALA A 235 -4.80 6.55 -4.30
C ALA A 235 -5.05 6.24 -5.77
N GLU A 236 -5.43 7.23 -6.58
CA GLU A 236 -5.66 7.08 -8.02
C GLU A 236 -4.41 6.50 -8.70
N ARG A 237 -3.23 7.07 -8.41
CA ARG A 237 -1.97 6.57 -8.97
C ARG A 237 -1.67 5.13 -8.56
N VAL A 238 -1.92 4.75 -7.31
CA VAL A 238 -1.79 3.35 -6.84
C VAL A 238 -2.78 2.43 -7.58
N ILE A 239 -4.03 2.86 -7.74
CA ILE A 239 -5.12 2.10 -8.37
C ILE A 239 -4.83 1.86 -9.85
N HIS A 240 -4.47 2.90 -10.61
CA HIS A 240 -4.13 2.74 -12.03
C HIS A 240 -2.91 1.85 -12.24
N LEU A 241 -1.92 1.91 -11.34
CA LEU A 241 -0.70 1.12 -11.48
C LEU A 241 -0.89 -0.36 -11.14
N TYR A 242 -1.73 -0.69 -10.14
CA TYR A 242 -1.76 -2.03 -9.54
C TYR A 242 -3.09 -2.78 -9.63
N SER A 243 -4.13 -2.19 -10.22
CA SER A 243 -5.43 -2.85 -10.43
C SER A 243 -5.91 -2.73 -11.88
N TYR A 244 -6.72 -3.71 -12.29
CA TYR A 244 -7.51 -3.65 -13.51
C TYR A 244 -8.82 -2.87 -13.29
N THR A 245 -9.41 -2.35 -14.35
CA THR A 245 -10.79 -1.82 -14.32
C THR A 245 -11.75 -2.93 -13.87
N GLY A 246 -12.70 -2.60 -12.99
CA GLY A 246 -13.63 -3.57 -12.42
C GLY A 246 -13.07 -4.46 -11.31
N ASP A 247 -11.77 -4.38 -10.97
CA ASP A 247 -11.26 -5.02 -9.74
C ASP A 247 -11.95 -4.43 -8.51
N VAL A 248 -11.99 -5.21 -7.43
CA VAL A 248 -12.29 -4.70 -6.09
C VAL A 248 -11.02 -4.15 -5.44
N VAL A 249 -11.09 -2.90 -4.96
CA VAL A 249 -10.06 -2.25 -4.16
C VAL A 249 -10.46 -2.23 -2.68
N LEU A 250 -9.63 -2.84 -1.83
CA LEU A 250 -9.84 -2.92 -0.39
C LEU A 250 -9.09 -1.81 0.36
N ASP A 251 -9.75 -1.20 1.33
CA ASP A 251 -9.11 -0.38 2.37
C ASP A 251 -9.43 -0.93 3.77
N PRO A 252 -8.51 -1.66 4.45
CA PRO A 252 -8.73 -2.18 5.79
C PRO A 252 -8.79 -1.11 6.90
N PHE A 253 -8.43 0.14 6.60
CA PHE A 253 -8.49 1.27 7.54
C PHE A 253 -9.05 2.50 6.81
N ALA A 254 -10.31 2.38 6.40
CA ALA A 254 -10.91 3.26 5.40
C ALA A 254 -10.98 4.73 5.83
N GLY A 255 -11.11 5.03 7.13
CA GLY A 255 -11.23 6.39 7.64
C GLY A 255 -12.31 7.16 6.89
N SER A 256 -11.94 8.33 6.36
CA SER A 256 -12.85 9.14 5.53
C SER A 256 -13.13 8.59 4.12
N GLY A 257 -12.65 7.41 3.74
CA GLY A 257 -12.97 6.72 2.49
C GLY A 257 -12.17 7.18 1.26
N THR A 258 -10.95 7.71 1.42
CA THR A 258 -10.17 8.23 0.27
C THR A 258 -9.90 7.16 -0.79
N THR A 259 -9.45 5.96 -0.40
CA THR A 259 -9.23 4.84 -1.33
C THR A 259 -10.52 4.43 -2.03
N CYS A 260 -11.62 4.35 -1.28
CA CYS A 260 -12.93 3.98 -1.81
C CYS A 260 -13.44 5.00 -2.86
N VAL A 261 -13.27 6.29 -2.59
CA VAL A 261 -13.60 7.38 -3.52
C VAL A 261 -12.77 7.29 -4.80
N ALA A 262 -11.46 7.07 -4.68
CA ALA A 262 -10.59 6.92 -5.84
C ALA A 262 -10.99 5.68 -6.67
N ALA A 263 -11.23 4.54 -6.03
CA ALA A 263 -11.65 3.32 -6.72
C ALA A 263 -12.96 3.52 -7.48
N ALA A 264 -14.00 4.04 -6.82
CA ALA A 264 -15.29 4.30 -7.43
C ALA A 264 -15.21 5.30 -8.60
N SER A 265 -14.38 6.34 -8.49
CA SER A 265 -14.22 7.37 -9.53
C SER A 265 -13.57 6.84 -10.82
N HIS A 266 -12.84 5.72 -10.72
CA HIS A 266 -12.11 5.11 -11.83
C HIS A 266 -12.65 3.72 -12.20
N GLY A 267 -13.94 3.47 -11.97
CA GLY A 267 -14.60 2.24 -12.42
C GLY A 267 -14.06 0.96 -11.76
N ARG A 268 -13.55 1.05 -10.52
CA ARG A 268 -13.28 -0.11 -9.66
C ARG A 268 -14.41 -0.25 -8.64
N HIS A 269 -14.68 -1.49 -8.27
CA HIS A 269 -15.45 -1.77 -7.06
C HIS A 269 -14.57 -1.53 -5.85
N TRP A 270 -15.19 -1.41 -4.68
CA TRP A 270 -14.43 -1.13 -3.46
C TRP A 270 -15.02 -1.78 -2.23
N VAL A 271 -14.21 -1.96 -1.21
CA VAL A 271 -14.67 -2.38 0.11
C VAL A 271 -13.80 -1.70 1.15
N GLY A 272 -14.41 -1.12 2.18
CA GLY A 272 -13.69 -0.45 3.25
C GLY A 272 -14.10 -0.97 4.63
N PHE A 273 -13.16 -0.98 5.57
CA PHE A 273 -13.41 -1.29 6.98
C PHE A 273 -13.05 -0.08 7.83
N GLU A 274 -13.97 0.31 8.71
CA GLU A 274 -13.80 1.44 9.62
C GLU A 274 -14.55 1.15 10.91
N ILE A 275 -13.95 1.44 12.06
CA ILE A 275 -14.54 1.15 13.37
C ILE A 275 -15.34 2.33 13.92
N ASP A 276 -15.01 3.55 13.50
CA ASP A 276 -15.70 4.77 13.89
C ASP A 276 -16.96 4.98 13.03
N PRO A 277 -18.17 4.97 13.63
CA PRO A 277 -19.41 5.15 12.88
C PRO A 277 -19.51 6.51 12.16
N GLU A 278 -18.89 7.57 12.67
CA GLU A 278 -18.88 8.89 12.04
C GLU A 278 -18.05 8.85 10.75
N TYR A 279 -16.87 8.23 10.80
CA TYR A 279 -16.06 8.04 9.59
C TYR A 279 -16.70 7.10 8.60
N CYS A 280 -17.39 6.04 9.05
CA CYS A 280 -18.19 5.16 8.18
C CYS A 280 -19.25 5.94 7.40
N ALA A 281 -20.06 6.74 8.11
CA ALA A 281 -21.12 7.54 7.50
C ALA A 281 -20.55 8.54 6.49
N ARG A 282 -19.41 9.14 6.82
CA ARG A 282 -18.74 10.09 5.95
C ARG A 282 -18.14 9.48 4.70
N ALA A 283 -17.43 8.36 4.83
CA ALA A 283 -16.86 7.63 3.70
C ALA A 283 -17.98 7.25 2.71
N THR A 284 -19.09 6.70 3.24
CA THR A 284 -20.28 6.36 2.46
C THR A 284 -20.86 7.58 1.72
N ALA A 285 -21.01 8.71 2.42
CA ALA A 285 -21.53 9.94 1.82
C ALA A 285 -20.62 10.51 0.72
N ARG A 286 -19.29 10.42 0.90
CA ARG A 286 -18.33 10.88 -0.12
C ARG A 286 -18.39 10.06 -1.40
N VAL A 287 -18.48 8.74 -1.29
CA VAL A 287 -18.62 7.88 -2.48
C VAL A 287 -19.97 8.09 -3.15
N ALA A 288 -21.07 8.18 -2.38
CA ALA A 288 -22.41 8.43 -2.93
C ALA A 288 -22.56 9.78 -3.65
N ALA A 289 -21.69 10.75 -3.35
CA ALA A 289 -21.68 12.07 -3.99
C ALA A 289 -20.96 12.07 -5.36
N LEU A 290 -20.29 10.97 -5.74
CA LEU A 290 -19.74 10.81 -7.08
C LEU A 290 -20.90 10.70 -8.07
N LYS A 291 -20.95 11.63 -9.03
CA LYS A 291 -21.96 11.60 -10.08
C LYS A 291 -21.65 10.42 -11.01
N PRO A 292 -22.63 9.59 -11.39
CA PRO A 292 -22.44 8.55 -12.40
C PRO A 292 -22.09 9.14 -13.77
#